data_AF-A0A2T0T9Y0-F1
#
_entry.id   AF-A0A2T0T9Y0-F1
#
_cell.length_a   1.000
_cell.length_b   1.000
_cell.length_c   1.000
_cell.angle_alpha   90.00
_cell.angle_beta   90.00
_cell.angle_gamma   90.00
#
_symmetry.space_group_name_H-M   'P 1'
#
loop_
_entity.id
_entity.type
_entity.pdbx_description
1 polymer ?
#
loop_
_entity_poly.entity_id
_entity_poly.type
_entity_poly.pdbx_seq_one_letter_code
_entity_poly.pdbx_strand_id
1 'polypeptide(L)'
;MPLTPADVHNVAFSKPPIGKRGYNEDEVDAFLDLVEGELARLIEENNELRQQVEQLDQQVETARADLDDARAKISAGPVGPTRVVEEPRRLAPVPPPSVMEQTSPGGGGDHHVQAAKVLGLAQEMADRLTGEAKAEADGMLSEARTKSEQLLSEARAKADTMVNEARTRAETMLNDARTRSETLERQAREKASALDRDAQRKHAEVMGNITSEKNALEKQIDKLQTFEREYRTRLKTMLESSLRDLQDRGPAAPSDGRAGGQQGYSFGARAEAG
;
A
#
# COMPACT_ATOMS: atom_id res chain seq x y z
N MET A 1 -8.67 -13.39 24.49
CA MET A 1 -9.60 -12.74 23.55
C MET A 1 -9.14 -11.31 23.42
N PRO A 2 -8.68 -10.85 22.24
CA PRO A 2 -8.24 -9.47 22.10
C PRO A 2 -9.48 -8.58 22.00
N LEU A 3 -9.37 -7.35 22.49
CA LEU A 3 -10.42 -6.35 22.32
C LEU A 3 -10.79 -6.21 20.84
N THR A 4 -12.08 -6.16 20.53
CA THR A 4 -12.57 -5.77 19.21
C THR A 4 -12.80 -4.25 19.18
N PRO A 5 -12.82 -3.62 17.99
CA PRO A 5 -13.21 -2.20 17.87
C PRO A 5 -14.58 -1.93 18.51
N ALA A 6 -15.52 -2.86 18.35
CA ALA A 6 -16.83 -2.79 19.00
C ALA A 6 -16.77 -2.85 20.53
N ASP A 7 -15.79 -3.54 21.12
CA ASP A 7 -15.61 -3.58 22.57
C ASP A 7 -15.06 -2.24 23.10
N VAL A 8 -14.24 -1.54 22.30
CA VAL A 8 -13.72 -0.20 22.63
C VAL A 8 -14.85 0.83 22.55
N HIS A 9 -15.68 0.76 21.51
CA HIS A 9 -16.82 1.64 21.31
C HIS A 9 -17.88 1.51 22.42
N ASN A 10 -18.12 0.29 22.91
CA ASN A 10 -19.13 0.02 23.93
C ASN A 10 -18.61 0.13 25.37
N VAL A 11 -17.37 0.58 25.57
CA VAL A 11 -16.80 0.68 26.92
C VAL A 11 -17.41 1.86 27.67
N ALA A 12 -17.87 1.62 28.89
CA ALA A 12 -18.44 2.67 29.75
C ALA A 12 -17.61 2.80 31.02
N PHE A 13 -17.06 4.00 31.26
CA PHE A 13 -16.30 4.31 32.48
C PHE A 13 -17.22 4.84 33.59
N SER A 14 -17.01 4.38 34.82
CA SER A 14 -17.75 4.87 35.99
C SER A 14 -17.28 6.27 36.40
N LYS A 15 -18.20 7.14 36.83
CA LYS A 15 -17.86 8.47 37.34
C LYS A 15 -16.91 8.39 38.55
N PRO A 16 -15.95 9.32 38.68
CA PRO A 16 -15.02 9.33 39.81
C PRO A 16 -15.75 9.40 41.16
N PRO A 17 -15.26 8.72 42.21
CA PRO A 17 -15.80 8.85 43.55
C PRO A 17 -15.79 10.32 44.00
N ILE A 18 -16.84 10.73 44.72
CA ILE A 18 -17.05 12.12 45.16
C ILE A 18 -15.78 12.65 45.84
N GLY A 19 -15.26 13.78 45.33
CA GLY A 19 -14.05 14.43 45.85
C GLY A 19 -12.74 14.07 45.14
N LYS A 20 -12.74 13.16 44.16
CA LYS A 20 -11.59 12.88 43.29
C LYS A 20 -11.81 13.46 41.89
N ARG A 21 -10.74 14.00 41.29
CA ARG A 21 -10.75 14.47 39.90
C ARG A 21 -10.62 13.27 38.97
N GLY A 22 -11.46 13.21 37.94
CA GLY A 22 -11.38 12.23 36.85
C GLY A 22 -10.73 12.81 35.60
N TYR A 23 -10.60 11.98 34.58
CA TYR A 23 -10.27 12.40 33.22
C TYR A 23 -11.44 13.20 32.61
N ASN A 24 -11.14 14.05 31.64
CA ASN A 24 -12.15 14.78 30.88
C ASN A 24 -12.85 13.81 29.93
N GLU A 25 -14.18 13.74 29.99
CA GLU A 25 -15.00 12.84 29.18
C GLU A 25 -14.74 13.09 27.67
N ASP A 26 -14.68 14.35 27.24
CA ASP A 26 -14.46 14.71 25.83
C ASP A 26 -13.07 14.27 25.31
N GLU A 27 -12.03 14.36 26.15
CA GLU A 27 -10.67 13.96 25.78
C GLU A 27 -10.52 12.44 25.75
N VAL A 28 -11.24 11.74 26.64
CA VAL A 28 -11.27 10.28 26.68
C VAL A 28 -12.01 9.75 25.47
N ASP A 29 -13.16 10.31 25.12
CA ASP A 29 -13.94 9.88 23.95
C ASP A 29 -13.15 10.08 22.64
N ALA A 30 -12.51 11.25 22.47
CA ALA A 30 -11.65 11.49 21.30
C ALA A 30 -10.45 10.53 21.21
N PHE A 31 -9.92 10.09 22.36
CA PHE A 31 -8.85 9.08 22.38
C PHE A 31 -9.37 7.68 22.05
N LEU A 32 -10.57 7.31 22.52
CA LEU A 32 -11.20 6.04 22.19
C LEU A 32 -11.52 5.93 20.70
N ASP A 33 -11.97 7.00 20.05
CA ASP A 33 -12.19 7.04 18.59
C ASP A 33 -10.89 6.74 17.81
N LEU A 34 -9.76 7.31 18.26
CA LEU A 34 -8.46 7.06 17.65
C LEU A 34 -8.01 5.60 17.85
N VAL A 35 -8.22 5.07 19.06
CA VAL A 35 -7.88 3.67 19.40
C VAL A 35 -8.76 2.69 18.62
N GLU A 36 -10.06 2.97 18.48
CA GLU A 36 -10.99 2.17 17.69
C GLU A 36 -10.55 2.11 16.22
N GLY A 37 -10.22 3.27 15.63
CA GLY A 37 -9.75 3.36 14.25
C GLY A 37 -8.44 2.59 14.00
N GLU A 38 -7.44 2.75 14.87
CA GLU A 38 -6.17 2.01 14.74
C GLU A 38 -6.34 0.52 14.99
N LEU A 39 -7.22 0.12 15.93
CA LEU A 39 -7.49 -1.29 16.18
C LEU A 39 -8.19 -1.96 14.99
N ALA A 40 -9.15 -1.28 14.35
CA ALA A 40 -9.80 -1.76 13.14
C ALA A 40 -8.78 -1.94 12.01
N ARG A 41 -7.94 -0.91 11.78
CA ARG A 41 -6.87 -0.95 10.78
C ARG A 41 -5.89 -2.11 11.02
N LEU A 42 -5.43 -2.29 12.27
CA LEU A 42 -4.50 -3.37 12.61
C LEU A 42 -5.10 -4.76 12.41
N ILE A 43 -6.41 -4.91 12.66
CA ILE A 43 -7.12 -6.17 12.43
C ILE A 43 -7.24 -6.46 10.93
N GLU A 44 -7.59 -5.45 10.13
CA GLU A 44 -7.62 -5.56 8.66
C GLU A 44 -6.24 -5.94 8.10
N GLU A 45 -5.19 -5.21 8.50
CA GLU A 45 -3.82 -5.50 8.08
C GLU A 45 -3.35 -6.90 8.52
N ASN A 46 -3.70 -7.34 9.73
CA ASN A 46 -3.35 -8.69 10.18
C ASN A 46 -4.07 -9.77 9.37
N ASN A 47 -5.33 -9.54 8.97
CA ASN A 47 -6.09 -10.45 8.13
C ASN A 47 -5.52 -10.50 6.71
N GLU A 48 -5.17 -9.35 6.12
CA GLU A 48 -4.51 -9.27 4.81
C GLU A 48 -3.16 -10.00 4.82
N LEU A 49 -2.33 -9.75 5.84
CA LEU A 49 -1.04 -10.43 5.99
C LEU A 49 -1.20 -11.94 6.15
N ARG A 50 -2.19 -12.40 6.92
CA ARG A 50 -2.48 -13.84 7.05
C ARG A 50 -2.89 -14.46 5.72
N GLN A 51 -3.74 -13.79 4.95
CA GLN A 51 -4.13 -14.25 3.61
C GLN A 51 -2.94 -14.28 2.66
N GLN A 52 -2.04 -13.29 2.73
CA GLN A 52 -0.84 -13.24 1.91
C GLN A 52 0.13 -14.37 2.23
N VAL A 53 0.33 -14.69 3.51
CA VAL A 53 1.13 -15.85 3.94
C VAL A 53 0.52 -17.14 3.41
N GLU A 54 -0.80 -17.32 3.53
CA GLU A 54 -1.49 -18.50 3.02
C GLU A 54 -1.35 -18.64 1.48
N GLN A 55 -1.44 -17.54 0.74
CA GLN A 55 -1.21 -17.54 -0.71
C GLN A 55 0.24 -17.87 -1.08
N LEU A 56 1.22 -17.34 -0.34
CA LEU A 56 2.64 -17.62 -0.56
C LEU A 56 2.95 -19.09 -0.26
N ASP A 57 2.40 -19.65 0.82
CA ASP A 57 2.56 -21.06 1.15
C ASP A 57 1.98 -21.97 0.06
N GLN A 58 0.79 -21.64 -0.47
CA GLN A 58 0.21 -22.34 -1.62
C GLN A 58 1.10 -22.25 -2.86
N GLN A 59 1.65 -21.07 -3.17
CA GLN A 59 2.57 -20.89 -4.30
C GLN A 59 3.87 -21.70 -4.15
N VAL A 60 4.41 -21.78 -2.92
CA VAL A 60 5.59 -22.59 -2.63
C VAL A 60 5.25 -24.08 -2.76
N GLU A 61 4.07 -24.51 -2.32
CA GLU A 61 3.62 -25.89 -2.47
C GLU A 61 3.42 -26.27 -3.94
N THR A 62 2.80 -25.40 -4.75
CA THR A 62 2.68 -25.63 -6.20
C THR A 62 4.04 -25.65 -6.89
N ALA A 63 4.93 -24.70 -6.56
CA ALA A 63 6.28 -24.65 -7.13
C ALA A 63 7.11 -25.89 -6.73
N ARG A 64 6.95 -26.39 -5.51
CA ARG A 64 7.56 -27.65 -5.07
C ARG A 64 7.03 -28.84 -5.85
N ALA A 65 5.71 -28.93 -6.05
CA ALA A 65 5.10 -29.99 -6.86
C ALA A 65 5.57 -29.95 -8.32
N ASP A 66 5.68 -28.76 -8.91
CA ASP A 66 6.20 -28.57 -10.27
C ASP A 66 7.67 -28.96 -10.38
N LEU A 67 8.48 -28.64 -9.36
CA LEU A 67 9.88 -29.06 -9.28
C LEU A 67 10.02 -30.57 -9.10
N ASP A 68 9.16 -31.20 -8.30
CA ASP A 68 9.14 -32.65 -8.13
C ASP A 68 8.66 -33.37 -9.40
N ASP A 69 7.68 -32.83 -10.13
CA ASP A 69 7.24 -33.34 -11.43
C ASP A 69 8.31 -33.14 -12.52
N ALA A 70 8.99 -31.98 -12.54
CA ALA A 70 10.13 -31.74 -13.42
C ALA A 70 11.29 -32.69 -13.10
N ARG A 71 11.58 -32.92 -11.80
CA ARG A 71 12.59 -33.88 -11.35
C ARG A 71 12.19 -35.31 -11.71
N ALA A 72 10.92 -35.67 -11.58
CA ALA A 72 10.38 -36.95 -11.99
C ALA A 72 10.53 -37.13 -13.51
N LYS A 73 10.18 -36.14 -14.34
CA LYS A 73 10.36 -36.14 -15.80
C LYS A 73 11.82 -36.20 -16.24
N ILE A 74 12.73 -35.56 -15.49
CA ILE A 74 14.18 -35.67 -15.73
C ILE A 74 14.69 -37.07 -15.33
N SER A 75 14.18 -37.66 -14.25
CA SER A 75 14.49 -39.04 -13.85
C SER A 75 13.80 -40.11 -14.72
N ALA A 76 12.71 -39.74 -15.39
CA ALA A 76 11.92 -40.54 -16.32
C ALA A 76 12.19 -40.14 -17.78
N GLY A 77 13.32 -39.50 -18.06
CA GLY A 77 13.85 -39.36 -19.43
C GLY A 77 13.83 -40.73 -20.13
N PRO A 78 13.64 -40.74 -21.46
CA PRO A 78 13.05 -41.88 -22.16
C PRO A 78 13.76 -43.16 -21.78
N VAL A 79 13.01 -44.09 -21.20
CA VAL A 79 13.34 -45.50 -21.34
C VAL A 79 13.32 -45.71 -22.85
N GLY A 80 14.51 -45.68 -23.45
CA GLY A 80 14.67 -46.02 -24.85
C GLY A 80 13.97 -47.34 -25.10
N PRO A 81 13.52 -47.61 -26.34
CA PRO A 81 12.99 -48.93 -26.68
C PRO A 81 13.98 -49.95 -26.14
N THR A 82 13.43 -50.87 -25.36
CA THR A 82 14.12 -51.96 -24.68
C THR A 82 15.09 -52.58 -25.67
N ARG A 83 16.35 -52.11 -25.64
CA ARG A 83 17.45 -52.85 -26.22
C ARG A 83 17.50 -54.05 -25.32
N VAL A 84 17.06 -55.17 -25.88
CA VAL A 84 17.36 -56.50 -25.38
C VAL A 84 18.88 -56.51 -25.24
N VAL A 85 19.36 -56.20 -24.04
CA VAL A 85 20.73 -56.52 -23.65
C VAL A 85 20.66 -58.02 -23.47
N GLU A 86 20.90 -58.70 -24.58
CA GLU A 86 21.25 -60.11 -24.60
C GLU A 86 22.52 -60.21 -23.75
N GLU A 87 22.29 -60.67 -22.52
CA GLU A 87 23.26 -61.20 -21.59
C GLU A 87 24.35 -61.96 -22.38
N PRO A 88 25.64 -61.63 -22.23
CA PRO A 88 26.70 -62.45 -22.81
C PRO A 88 26.64 -63.79 -22.11
N ARG A 89 25.91 -64.74 -22.71
CA ARG A 89 25.90 -66.13 -22.30
C ARG A 89 27.35 -66.56 -22.29
N ARG A 90 27.80 -66.82 -21.07
CA ARG A 90 29.06 -67.49 -20.77
C ARG A 90 29.25 -68.60 -21.78
N LEU A 91 30.40 -68.51 -22.43
CA LEU A 91 31.09 -69.58 -23.14
C LEU A 91 30.78 -70.92 -22.47
N ALA A 92 29.93 -71.72 -23.10
CA ALA A 92 29.90 -73.15 -22.86
C ALA A 92 31.12 -73.76 -23.58
N PRO A 93 31.88 -74.65 -22.93
CA PRO A 93 33.02 -75.30 -23.55
C PRO A 93 32.52 -76.29 -24.61
N VAL A 94 32.92 -76.06 -25.86
CA VAL A 94 32.68 -77.00 -26.96
C VAL A 94 33.71 -78.14 -26.84
N PRO A 95 33.30 -79.41 -26.85
CA PRO A 95 34.20 -80.56 -26.70
C PRO A 95 35.08 -80.79 -27.96
N PRO A 96 36.22 -81.52 -27.79
CA PRO A 96 37.26 -81.68 -28.82
C PRO A 96 36.85 -82.53 -30.05
N PRO A 97 37.61 -82.44 -31.15
CA PRO A 97 37.17 -82.79 -32.50
C PRO A 97 37.31 -84.29 -32.81
N SER A 98 36.35 -84.81 -33.59
CA SER A 98 36.54 -86.07 -34.33
C SER A 98 37.17 -85.76 -35.68
N VAL A 99 38.36 -86.31 -35.86
CA VAL A 99 39.14 -86.36 -37.09
C VAL A 99 38.48 -87.24 -38.14
N MET A 100 38.38 -86.74 -39.37
CA MET A 100 38.52 -87.46 -40.65
C MET A 100 38.98 -86.38 -41.65
N GLU A 101 40.28 -86.26 -41.98
CA GLU A 101 40.94 -86.97 -43.09
C GLU A 101 40.13 -86.80 -44.38
N GLN A 102 40.54 -86.04 -45.40
CA GLN A 102 41.62 -86.24 -46.38
C GLN A 102 41.41 -85.08 -47.40
N THR A 103 42.37 -84.38 -48.00
CA THR A 103 43.35 -84.86 -48.98
C THR A 103 44.33 -83.72 -49.33
N SER A 104 45.61 -84.09 -49.38
CA SER A 104 46.72 -83.62 -50.24
C SER A 104 46.95 -82.15 -50.64
N PRO A 105 48.22 -81.71 -50.59
CA PRO A 105 48.69 -80.43 -51.11
C PRO A 105 49.00 -80.53 -52.61
N GLY A 106 48.64 -79.52 -53.40
CA GLY A 106 49.14 -79.42 -54.77
C GLY A 106 48.39 -78.41 -55.63
N GLY A 107 49.05 -77.28 -55.90
CA GLY A 107 48.88 -76.53 -57.15
C GLY A 107 47.88 -75.38 -57.11
N GLY A 108 48.39 -74.16 -57.27
CA GLY A 108 47.56 -73.00 -57.65
C GLY A 108 48.04 -71.68 -57.08
N GLY A 109 49.26 -71.25 -57.43
CA GLY A 109 49.76 -69.90 -57.11
C GLY A 109 48.87 -68.75 -57.61
N ASP A 110 47.89 -69.03 -58.48
CA ASP A 110 47.01 -68.04 -59.09
C ASP A 110 45.85 -67.58 -58.19
N HIS A 111 45.34 -68.42 -57.28
CA HIS A 111 44.21 -68.05 -56.41
C HIS A 111 44.58 -67.06 -55.31
N HIS A 112 45.81 -67.14 -54.77
CA HIS A 112 46.31 -66.14 -53.81
C HIS A 112 46.52 -64.77 -54.48
N VAL A 113 46.92 -64.75 -55.75
CA VAL A 113 47.09 -63.51 -56.51
C VAL A 113 45.74 -62.88 -56.83
N GLN A 114 44.72 -63.69 -57.17
CA GLN A 114 43.35 -63.21 -57.39
C GLN A 114 42.69 -62.71 -56.11
N ALA A 115 42.87 -63.40 -54.98
CA ALA A 115 42.39 -62.96 -53.67
C ALA A 115 43.09 -61.67 -53.19
N ALA A 116 44.41 -61.55 -53.38
CA ALA A 116 45.15 -60.33 -53.05
C ALA A 116 44.69 -59.13 -53.89
N LYS A 117 44.36 -59.34 -55.17
CA LYS A 117 43.83 -58.28 -56.04
C LYS A 117 42.44 -57.78 -55.62
N VAL A 118 41.56 -58.70 -55.19
CA VAL A 118 40.24 -58.33 -54.66
C VAL A 118 40.35 -57.64 -53.30
N LEU A 119 41.26 -58.08 -52.43
CA LEU A 119 41.55 -57.39 -51.17
C LEU A 119 42.12 -55.99 -51.39
N GLY A 120 42.98 -55.80 -52.39
CA GLY A 120 43.49 -54.48 -52.76
C GLY A 120 42.39 -53.54 -53.24
N LEU A 121 41.49 -54.01 -54.11
CA LEU A 121 40.33 -53.24 -54.56
C LEU A 121 39.38 -52.91 -53.40
N ALA A 122 39.15 -53.87 -52.50
CA ALA A 122 38.31 -53.67 -51.32
C ALA A 122 38.95 -52.66 -50.34
N GLN A 123 40.27 -52.70 -50.15
CA GLN A 123 41.00 -51.76 -49.32
C GLN A 123 40.98 -50.35 -49.91
N GLU A 124 41.15 -50.22 -51.23
CA GLU A 124 41.03 -48.94 -51.94
C GLU A 124 39.61 -48.35 -51.82
N MET A 125 38.57 -49.18 -51.98
CA MET A 125 37.18 -48.74 -51.76
C MET A 125 36.91 -48.35 -50.30
N ALA A 126 37.47 -49.07 -49.34
CA ALA A 126 37.33 -48.74 -47.92
C ALA A 126 38.02 -47.41 -47.58
N ASP A 127 39.23 -47.18 -48.09
CA ASP A 127 39.96 -45.93 -47.91
C ASP A 127 39.22 -44.76 -48.56
N ARG A 128 38.66 -44.97 -49.76
CA ARG A 128 37.84 -43.98 -50.45
C ARG A 128 36.56 -43.64 -49.69
N LEU A 129 35.77 -44.63 -49.28
CA LEU A 129 34.54 -44.41 -48.51
C LEU A 129 34.85 -43.74 -47.17
N THR A 130 35.98 -44.09 -46.54
CA THR A 130 36.42 -43.45 -45.29
C THR A 130 36.82 -41.99 -45.54
N GLY A 131 37.45 -41.68 -46.67
CA GLY A 131 37.79 -40.31 -47.07
C GLY A 131 36.55 -39.47 -47.37
N GLU A 132 35.60 -40.01 -48.13
CA GLU A 132 34.33 -39.35 -48.46
C GLU A 132 33.49 -39.10 -47.19
N ALA A 133 33.36 -40.09 -46.31
CA ALA A 133 32.62 -39.94 -45.05
C ALA A 133 33.27 -38.92 -44.11
N LYS A 134 34.62 -38.87 -44.05
CA LYS A 134 35.34 -37.84 -43.29
C LYS A 134 35.11 -36.44 -43.85
N ALA A 135 35.21 -36.28 -45.17
CA ALA A 135 34.97 -35.01 -45.84
C ALA A 135 33.53 -34.51 -45.63
N GLU A 136 32.55 -35.40 -45.71
CA GLU A 136 31.15 -35.08 -45.43
C GLU A 136 30.94 -34.69 -43.96
N ALA A 137 31.54 -35.42 -43.02
CA ALA A 137 31.48 -35.10 -41.59
C ALA A 137 32.12 -33.74 -41.28
N ASP A 138 33.29 -33.45 -41.85
CA ASP A 138 33.98 -32.17 -41.69
C ASP A 138 33.15 -31.01 -42.30
N GLY A 139 32.50 -31.26 -43.44
CA GLY A 139 31.56 -30.32 -44.06
C GLY A 139 30.36 -30.01 -43.15
N MET A 140 29.69 -31.04 -42.65
CA MET A 140 28.57 -30.89 -41.72
C MET A 140 28.96 -30.16 -40.44
N LEU A 141 30.15 -30.44 -39.88
CA LEU A 141 30.66 -29.75 -38.69
C LEU A 141 30.94 -28.28 -38.97
N SER A 142 31.49 -27.94 -40.14
CA SER A 142 31.72 -26.56 -40.54
C SER A 142 30.42 -25.78 -40.71
N GLU A 143 29.42 -26.39 -41.36
CA GLU A 143 28.09 -25.79 -41.51
C GLU A 143 27.38 -25.61 -40.17
N ALA A 144 27.44 -26.62 -39.29
CA ALA A 144 26.84 -26.55 -37.96
C ALA A 144 27.49 -25.45 -37.12
N ARG A 145 28.83 -25.32 -37.18
CA ARG A 145 29.55 -24.22 -36.51
C ARG A 145 29.14 -22.86 -37.05
N THR A 146 29.10 -22.70 -38.37
CA THR A 146 28.68 -21.43 -39.02
C THR A 146 27.25 -21.05 -38.64
N LYS A 147 26.31 -22.01 -38.70
CA LYS A 147 24.91 -21.78 -38.28
C LYS A 147 24.82 -21.44 -36.80
N SER A 148 25.59 -22.10 -35.95
CA SER A 148 25.62 -21.78 -34.51
C SER A 148 26.15 -20.38 -34.25
N GLU A 149 27.21 -19.97 -34.93
CA GLU A 149 27.78 -18.62 -34.80
C GLU A 149 26.81 -17.55 -35.29
N GLN A 150 26.10 -17.81 -36.38
CA GLN A 150 25.04 -16.94 -36.87
C GLN A 150 23.88 -16.81 -35.88
N LEU A 151 23.38 -17.93 -35.35
CA LEU A 151 22.31 -17.90 -34.35
C LEU A 151 22.72 -17.15 -33.08
N LEU A 152 23.99 -17.33 -32.64
CA LEU A 152 24.51 -16.60 -31.49
C LEU A 152 24.66 -15.10 -31.76
N SER A 153 25.08 -14.71 -32.97
CA SER A 153 25.21 -13.28 -33.32
C SER A 153 23.84 -12.61 -33.45
N GLU A 154 22.85 -13.28 -34.06
CA GLU A 154 21.47 -12.81 -34.14
C GLU A 154 20.82 -12.72 -32.76
N ALA A 155 21.00 -13.73 -31.91
CA ALA A 155 20.50 -13.71 -30.54
C ALA A 155 21.11 -12.56 -29.72
N ARG A 156 22.43 -12.32 -29.85
CA ARG A 156 23.12 -11.20 -29.21
C ARG A 156 22.58 -9.86 -29.70
N ALA A 157 22.49 -9.66 -31.01
CA ALA A 157 21.95 -8.43 -31.59
C ALA A 157 20.52 -8.16 -31.12
N LYS A 158 19.67 -9.20 -31.08
CA LYS A 158 18.30 -9.08 -30.59
C LYS A 158 18.25 -8.74 -29.09
N ALA A 159 19.10 -9.37 -28.27
CA ALA A 159 19.22 -9.04 -26.86
C ALA A 159 19.65 -7.58 -26.65
N ASP A 160 20.67 -7.11 -27.39
CA ASP A 160 21.14 -5.73 -27.30
C ASP A 160 20.06 -4.73 -27.70
N THR A 161 19.28 -5.01 -28.76
CA THR A 161 18.15 -4.15 -29.12
C THR A 161 17.08 -4.09 -28.04
N MET A 162 16.74 -5.23 -27.42
CA MET A 162 15.74 -5.29 -26.36
C MET A 162 16.21 -4.54 -25.10
N VAL A 163 17.49 -4.66 -24.75
CA VAL A 163 18.08 -3.92 -23.62
C VAL A 163 18.08 -2.42 -23.89
N ASN A 164 18.44 -1.98 -25.10
CA ASN A 164 18.43 -0.57 -25.46
C ASN A 164 17.00 0.00 -25.46
N GLU A 165 16.04 -0.73 -26.03
CA GLU A 165 14.63 -0.32 -26.03
C GLU A 165 14.06 -0.23 -24.61
N ALA A 166 14.34 -1.24 -23.77
CA ALA A 166 13.94 -1.23 -22.36
C ALA A 166 14.56 -0.04 -21.61
N ARG A 167 15.84 0.26 -21.86
CA ARG A 167 16.54 1.39 -21.26
C ARG A 167 15.92 2.72 -21.68
N THR A 168 15.66 2.93 -22.97
CA THR A 168 15.01 4.16 -23.46
C THR A 168 13.61 4.32 -22.88
N ARG A 169 12.79 3.26 -22.85
CA ARG A 169 11.47 3.29 -22.22
C ARG A 169 11.54 3.63 -20.73
N ALA A 170 12.49 3.07 -20.01
CA ALA A 170 12.72 3.37 -18.60
C ALA A 170 13.12 4.84 -18.41
N GLU A 171 14.03 5.37 -19.22
CA GLU A 171 14.44 6.77 -19.19
C GLU A 171 13.27 7.72 -19.46
N THR A 172 12.42 7.43 -20.46
CA THR A 172 11.19 8.21 -20.71
C THR A 172 10.23 8.15 -19.53
N MET A 173 9.99 6.96 -18.97
CA MET A 173 9.09 6.79 -17.83
C MET A 173 9.59 7.55 -16.59
N LEU A 174 10.90 7.56 -16.34
CA LEU A 174 11.51 8.31 -15.25
C LEU A 174 11.36 9.83 -15.45
N ASN A 175 11.56 10.31 -16.67
CA ASN A 175 11.37 11.73 -16.99
C ASN A 175 9.90 12.15 -16.84
N ASP A 176 8.96 11.35 -17.35
CA ASP A 176 7.53 11.61 -17.21
C ASP A 176 7.10 11.60 -15.74
N ALA A 177 7.56 10.63 -14.96
CA ALA A 177 7.30 10.56 -13.53
C ALA A 177 7.86 11.79 -12.80
N ARG A 178 9.08 12.21 -13.15
CA ARG A 178 9.71 13.40 -12.58
C ARG A 178 8.92 14.67 -12.90
N THR A 179 8.55 14.89 -14.16
CA THR A 179 7.73 16.04 -14.55
C THR A 179 6.37 16.04 -13.85
N ARG A 180 5.70 14.88 -13.77
CA ARG A 180 4.43 14.76 -13.02
C ARG A 180 4.62 15.10 -11.54
N SER A 181 5.68 14.59 -10.91
CA SER A 181 6.02 14.91 -9.52
C SER A 181 6.23 16.41 -9.32
N GLU A 182 7.05 17.05 -10.16
CA GLU A 182 7.31 18.48 -10.10
C GLU A 182 6.03 19.32 -10.28
N THR A 183 5.14 18.90 -11.19
CA THR A 183 3.84 19.58 -11.36
C THR A 183 2.92 19.42 -10.16
N LEU A 184 2.87 18.23 -9.56
CA LEU A 184 2.05 17.95 -8.38
C LEU A 184 2.58 18.73 -7.17
N GLU A 185 3.90 18.78 -6.99
CA GLU A 185 4.53 19.61 -5.95
C GLU A 185 4.22 21.09 -6.13
N ARG A 186 4.29 21.60 -7.36
CA ARG A 186 3.93 23.00 -7.64
C ARG A 186 2.48 23.28 -7.30
N GLN A 187 1.55 22.41 -7.74
CA GLN A 187 0.13 22.54 -7.43
C GLN A 187 -0.15 22.44 -5.92
N ALA A 188 0.52 21.54 -5.21
CA ALA A 188 0.38 21.40 -3.76
C ALA A 188 0.87 22.65 -3.03
N ARG A 189 2.03 23.20 -3.42
CA ARG A 189 2.57 24.45 -2.86
C ARG A 189 1.66 25.65 -3.14
N GLU A 190 1.13 25.76 -4.36
CA GLU A 190 0.18 26.81 -4.71
C GLU A 190 -1.09 26.74 -3.85
N LYS A 191 -1.67 25.54 -3.70
CA LYS A 191 -2.85 25.31 -2.85
C LYS A 191 -2.57 25.61 -1.38
N ALA A 192 -1.43 25.18 -0.85
CA ALA A 192 -1.02 25.51 0.52
C ALA A 192 -0.91 27.03 0.71
N SER A 193 -0.22 27.73 -0.20
CA SER A 193 -0.08 29.19 -0.14
C SER A 193 -1.40 29.94 -0.26
N ALA A 194 -2.38 29.38 -0.98
CA ALA A 194 -3.71 29.95 -1.12
C ALA A 194 -4.51 29.76 0.18
N LEU A 195 -4.45 28.55 0.76
CA LEU A 195 -5.10 28.25 2.03
C LEU A 195 -4.53 29.09 3.18
N ASP A 196 -3.22 29.30 3.23
CA ASP A 196 -2.60 30.19 4.21
C ASP A 196 -3.09 31.64 4.07
N ARG A 197 -3.17 32.14 2.82
CA ARG A 197 -3.72 33.48 2.55
C ARG A 197 -5.19 33.58 2.94
N ASP A 198 -5.98 32.54 2.70
CA ASP A 198 -7.39 32.50 3.09
C ASP A 198 -7.56 32.47 4.61
N ALA A 199 -6.75 31.67 5.30
CA ALA A 199 -6.74 31.60 6.76
C ALA A 199 -6.34 32.95 7.37
N GLN A 200 -5.30 33.60 6.84
CA GLN A 200 -4.87 34.93 7.29
C GLN A 200 -5.94 36.00 7.07
N ARG A 201 -6.63 35.97 5.91
CA ARG A 201 -7.74 36.89 5.63
C ARG A 201 -8.89 36.71 6.63
N LYS A 202 -9.35 35.47 6.81
CA LYS A 202 -10.41 35.16 7.78
C LYS A 202 -10.00 35.55 9.20
N HIS A 203 -8.75 35.31 9.59
CA HIS A 203 -8.25 35.70 10.90
C HIS A 203 -8.27 37.22 11.08
N ALA A 204 -7.80 37.98 10.08
CA ALA A 204 -7.81 39.44 10.13
C ALA A 204 -9.24 39.99 10.18
N GLU A 205 -10.18 39.41 9.43
CA GLU A 205 -11.60 39.79 9.46
C GLU A 205 -12.22 39.54 10.84
N VAL A 206 -12.05 38.34 11.41
CA VAL A 206 -12.58 37.99 12.73
C VAL A 206 -11.96 38.89 13.81
N MET A 207 -10.65 39.10 13.79
CA MET A 207 -9.98 39.99 14.75
C MET A 207 -10.42 41.44 14.60
N GLY A 208 -10.66 41.89 13.37
CA GLY A 208 -11.22 43.21 13.07
C GLY A 208 -12.62 43.38 13.68
N ASN A 209 -13.49 42.38 13.50
CA ASN A 209 -14.83 42.37 14.07
C ASN A 209 -14.80 42.37 15.60
N ILE A 210 -14.02 41.47 16.22
CA ILE A 210 -13.86 41.41 17.68
C ILE A 210 -13.34 42.75 18.22
N THR A 211 -12.39 43.38 17.54
CA THR A 211 -11.86 44.69 17.95
C THR A 211 -12.92 45.79 17.84
N SER A 212 -13.73 45.78 16.78
CA SER A 212 -14.85 46.72 16.61
C SER A 212 -15.91 46.57 17.70
N GLU A 213 -16.33 45.33 17.98
CA GLU A 213 -17.29 45.01 19.04
C GLU A 213 -16.77 45.39 20.42
N LYS A 214 -15.50 45.06 20.73
CA LYS A 214 -14.83 45.49 21.96
C LYS A 214 -14.90 47.00 22.12
N ASN A 215 -14.51 47.76 21.09
CA ASN A 215 -14.54 49.23 21.13
C ASN A 215 -15.97 49.78 21.27
N ALA A 216 -16.97 49.11 20.70
CA ALA A 216 -18.37 49.48 20.85
C ALA A 216 -18.88 49.24 22.28
N LEU A 217 -18.55 48.09 22.87
CA LEU A 217 -18.87 47.75 24.26
C LEU A 217 -18.17 48.71 25.24
N GLU A 218 -16.90 49.03 25.02
CA GLU A 218 -16.17 50.03 25.84
C GLU A 218 -16.88 51.38 25.82
N LYS A 219 -17.30 51.87 24.64
CA LYS A 219 -18.07 53.12 24.53
C LYS A 219 -19.43 53.05 25.24
N GLN A 220 -20.09 51.89 25.24
CA GLN A 220 -21.36 51.71 25.97
C GLN A 220 -21.14 51.73 27.48
N ILE A 221 -20.06 51.09 27.96
CA ILE A 221 -19.66 51.13 29.37
C ILE A 221 -19.43 52.57 29.80
N ASP A 222 -18.68 53.37 29.04
CA ASP A 222 -18.41 54.78 29.36
C ASP A 222 -19.70 55.62 29.42
N LYS A 223 -20.64 55.38 28.49
CA LYS A 223 -21.96 56.02 28.50
C LYS A 223 -22.76 55.66 29.75
N LEU A 224 -22.79 54.38 30.12
CA LEU A 224 -23.51 53.92 31.31
C LEU A 224 -22.89 54.49 32.59
N GLN A 225 -21.56 54.54 32.69
CA GLN A 225 -20.86 55.14 33.83
C GLN A 225 -21.16 56.64 33.96
N THR A 226 -21.21 57.36 32.84
CA THR A 226 -21.57 58.78 32.82
C THR A 226 -23.02 58.98 33.25
N PHE A 227 -23.95 58.21 32.67
CA PHE A 227 -25.36 58.24 33.04
C PHE A 227 -25.58 57.91 34.53
N GLU A 228 -24.89 56.90 35.06
CA GLU A 228 -24.94 56.55 36.48
C GLU A 228 -24.46 57.72 37.36
N ARG A 229 -23.34 58.36 37.00
CA ARG A 229 -22.80 59.49 37.76
C ARG A 229 -23.75 60.68 37.75
N GLU A 230 -24.34 61.00 36.61
CA GLU A 230 -25.35 62.05 36.48
C GLU A 230 -26.63 61.72 37.26
N TYR A 231 -27.12 60.48 37.15
CA TYR A 231 -28.30 60.00 37.85
C TYR A 231 -28.12 60.06 39.37
N ARG A 232 -26.98 59.57 39.89
CA ARG A 232 -26.63 59.65 41.31
C ARG A 232 -26.58 61.10 41.79
N THR A 233 -25.99 62.00 41.00
CA THR A 233 -25.92 63.43 41.32
C THR A 233 -27.31 64.04 41.35
N ARG A 234 -28.15 63.79 40.33
CA ARG A 234 -29.52 64.31 40.25
C ARG A 234 -30.43 63.78 41.36
N LEU A 235 -30.32 62.49 41.67
CA LEU A 235 -31.05 61.87 42.78
C LEU A 235 -30.64 62.48 44.12
N LYS A 236 -29.34 62.68 44.35
CA LYS A 236 -28.84 63.36 45.55
C LYS A 236 -29.42 64.77 45.66
N THR A 237 -29.34 65.57 44.59
CA THR A 237 -29.91 66.93 44.58
C THR A 237 -31.42 66.94 44.86
N MET A 238 -32.17 66.00 44.27
CA MET A 238 -33.62 65.89 44.48
C MET A 238 -33.98 65.49 45.91
N LEU A 239 -33.21 64.57 46.52
CA LEU A 239 -33.40 64.17 47.91
C LEU A 239 -33.04 65.30 48.87
N GLU A 240 -31.94 66.02 48.62
CA GLU A 240 -31.55 67.19 49.41
C GLU A 240 -32.59 68.32 49.32
N SER A 241 -33.14 68.60 48.13
CA SER A 241 -34.22 69.58 47.98
C SER A 241 -35.49 69.13 48.69
N SER A 242 -35.89 67.86 48.55
CA SER A 242 -37.07 67.30 49.22
C SER A 242 -36.93 67.35 50.75
N LEU A 243 -35.74 67.10 51.28
CA LEU A 243 -35.46 67.18 52.71
C LEU A 243 -35.51 68.63 53.21
N ARG A 244 -35.03 69.58 52.40
CA ARG A 244 -35.07 71.01 52.72
C ARG A 244 -36.49 71.57 52.70
N ASP A 245 -37.31 71.19 51.72
CA ASP A 245 -38.73 71.51 51.67
C ASP A 245 -39.48 70.96 52.90
N LEU A 246 -39.12 69.77 53.39
CA LEU A 246 -39.70 69.19 54.61
C LEU A 246 -39.25 69.94 55.87
N GLN A 247 -38.00 70.41 55.92
CA GLN A 247 -37.52 71.26 57.02
C GLN A 247 -38.20 72.62 57.02
N ASP A 248 -38.36 73.25 55.85
CA ASP A 248 -39.02 74.55 55.70
C ASP A 248 -40.53 74.47 55.94
N ARG A 249 -41.16 73.32 55.66
CA ARG A 249 -42.57 73.08 56.00
C ARG A 249 -42.84 73.00 57.51
N GLY A 250 -41.81 72.92 58.35
CA GLY A 250 -41.97 72.84 59.81
C GLY A 250 -42.78 71.63 60.27
N PRO A 251 -42.83 71.32 61.57
CA PRO A 251 -43.61 70.22 62.09
C PRO A 251 -45.10 70.55 61.96
N ALA A 252 -45.73 70.18 60.85
CA ALA A 252 -47.17 70.16 60.73
C ALA A 252 -47.69 68.95 61.52
N ALA A 253 -47.86 69.15 62.83
CA ALA A 253 -48.67 68.26 63.65
C ALA A 253 -50.11 68.24 63.09
N PRO A 254 -50.75 67.08 62.93
CA PRO A 254 -52.15 67.04 62.55
C PRO A 254 -53.01 67.42 63.75
N SER A 255 -53.90 68.39 63.58
CA SER A 255 -55.05 68.55 64.47
C SER A 255 -56.06 67.44 64.16
N ASP A 256 -56.41 66.69 65.20
CA ASP A 256 -57.42 65.63 65.18
C ASP A 256 -58.74 66.09 64.55
N GLY A 257 -59.22 65.32 63.57
CA GLY A 257 -60.43 65.64 62.81
C GLY A 257 -61.01 64.46 62.01
N ARG A 258 -61.40 63.38 62.71
CA ARG A 258 -62.50 62.44 62.42
C ARG A 258 -62.72 61.87 60.99
N ALA A 259 -62.36 60.59 60.85
CA ALA A 259 -63.21 59.41 60.54
C ALA A 259 -64.35 59.45 59.48
N GLY A 260 -64.25 58.50 58.53
CA GLY A 260 -65.34 57.90 57.73
C GLY A 260 -64.86 57.56 56.31
N GLY A 261 -64.32 56.38 56.01
CA GLY A 261 -65.07 55.14 55.78
C GLY A 261 -65.63 55.11 54.33
N GLN A 262 -64.82 54.75 53.32
CA GLN A 262 -64.69 53.40 52.72
C GLN A 262 -65.60 53.16 51.49
N GLN A 263 -65.03 52.46 50.49
CA GLN A 263 -65.60 51.86 49.26
C GLN A 263 -65.86 52.80 48.07
N GLY A 264 -65.41 52.52 46.84
CA GLY A 264 -64.66 51.38 46.31
C GLY A 264 -64.39 51.62 44.82
N TYR A 265 -63.21 51.24 44.32
CA TYR A 265 -62.88 51.29 42.90
C TYR A 265 -62.46 49.92 42.40
N SER A 266 -63.37 49.34 41.62
CA SER A 266 -63.14 48.26 40.68
C SER A 266 -62.45 48.81 39.43
N PHE A 267 -61.28 48.27 39.09
CA PHE A 267 -60.71 48.26 37.74
C PHE A 267 -59.99 46.91 37.61
N GLY A 268 -60.31 46.02 36.68
CA GLY A 268 -60.51 46.27 35.26
C GLY A 268 -59.28 45.69 34.55
N ALA A 269 -59.36 44.41 34.20
CA ALA A 269 -58.34 43.69 33.46
C ALA A 269 -58.03 44.36 32.12
N ARG A 270 -56.75 44.46 31.77
CA ARG A 270 -56.34 44.68 30.38
C ARG A 270 -55.13 43.82 30.04
N ALA A 271 -55.37 42.94 29.08
CA ALA A 271 -54.42 42.08 28.39
C ALA A 271 -53.63 42.83 27.29
N GLU A 272 -52.68 42.09 26.72
CA GLU A 272 -51.90 42.32 25.48
C GLU A 272 -50.68 43.26 25.58
N ALA A 273 -49.55 43.03 24.91
CA ALA A 273 -49.16 42.18 23.76
C ALA A 273 -47.67 41.74 23.98
N GLY A 274 -47.13 40.66 23.41
CA GLY A 274 -47.10 40.31 21.99
C GLY A 274 -45.74 40.71 21.43
#